data_AF-A0A9W9Z1Q5-F1
#
_entry.id   AF-A0A9W9Z1Q5-F1
#
_cell.length_a   1.000
_cell.length_b   1.000
_cell.length_c   1.000
_cell.angle_alpha   90.00
_cell.angle_beta   90.00
_cell.angle_gamma   90.00
#
_symmetry.space_group_name_H-M   'P 1'
#
loop_
_entity.id
_entity.type
_entity.pdbx_description
1 polymer ?
#
loop_
_entity_poly.entity_id
_entity_poly.type
_entity_poly.pdbx_seq_one_letter_code
_entity_poly.pdbx_strand_id
1 'polypeptide(L)'
;MMCHDCFCRMKKQRGCPWKGQLGKLEEHLLNECPFVDINCPNKCDNQLQKKDLQQHLEKDCPLRTVPCKYCSKDVRWNALEDHYQACPKYPLQCEKCKKENITREKMDEHHDKECPLMELKCPFNMVGCTFEAKRTEVNQHVKEQMASHVMDMAKKVGVLISVETSGAQAATHRSAPPPRRTRGGGMESLPQEQASQEGYFSELSTRTQHQRNEIDEMRRIMTGLTNTVHHLERQVEEARIRQERPVQELTLR
;
A
#
# COMPACT_ATOMS: atom_id res chain seq x y z
N MET A 1 57.59 -32.94 37.81
CA MET A 1 57.21 -32.82 36.37
C MET A 1 57.43 -31.38 35.95
N MET A 2 58.39 -31.13 35.05
CA MET A 2 58.63 -29.78 34.49
C MET A 2 57.66 -29.56 33.33
N CYS A 3 56.51 -28.92 33.58
CA CYS A 3 55.62 -28.48 32.51
C CYS A 3 56.28 -27.29 31.80
N HIS A 4 56.78 -27.52 30.58
CA HIS A 4 57.31 -26.44 29.76
C HIS A 4 56.14 -25.71 29.10
N ASP A 5 56.13 -24.37 29.25
CA ASP A 5 55.20 -23.53 28.52
C ASP A 5 55.59 -23.48 27.04
N CYS A 6 54.58 -23.57 26.18
CA CYS A 6 54.69 -23.37 24.75
C CYS A 6 54.17 -21.99 24.35
N PHE A 7 54.61 -21.50 23.19
CA PHE A 7 54.15 -20.26 22.62
C PHE A 7 53.22 -20.52 21.44
N CYS A 8 52.29 -19.59 21.19
CA CYS A 8 51.44 -19.67 20.01
C CYS A 8 52.29 -19.62 18.73
N ARG A 9 51.95 -20.46 17.73
CA ARG A 9 52.60 -20.45 16.41
C ARG A 9 52.59 -19.07 15.73
N MET A 10 51.57 -18.26 16.01
CA MET A 10 51.44 -16.90 15.47
C MET A 10 52.33 -15.87 16.18
N LYS A 11 53.06 -16.25 17.24
CA LYS A 11 54.02 -15.37 17.95
C LYS A 11 55.12 -14.86 17.03
N LYS A 12 55.73 -15.75 16.23
CA LYS A 12 56.84 -15.39 15.33
C LYS A 12 56.39 -14.58 14.12
N GLN A 13 55.21 -14.87 13.59
CA GLN A 13 54.73 -14.22 12.36
C GLN A 13 53.95 -12.94 12.61
N ARG A 14 53.16 -12.88 13.69
CA ARG A 14 52.18 -11.80 13.92
C ARG A 14 52.17 -11.27 15.35
N GLY A 15 53.11 -11.70 16.19
CA GLY A 15 53.30 -11.17 17.53
C GLY A 15 52.24 -11.61 18.54
N CYS A 16 51.59 -12.76 18.36
CA CYS A 16 50.64 -13.27 19.36
C CYS A 16 51.34 -13.44 20.73
N PRO A 17 50.82 -12.81 21.82
CA PRO A 17 51.49 -12.80 23.11
C PRO A 17 51.25 -14.07 23.94
N TRP A 18 50.42 -15.00 23.44
CA TRP A 18 49.99 -16.17 24.20
C TRP A 18 51.15 -17.13 24.50
N LYS A 19 51.21 -17.56 25.77
CA LYS A 19 52.11 -18.57 26.32
C LYS A 19 51.35 -19.42 27.34
N GLY A 20 51.55 -20.73 27.35
CA GLY A 20 50.90 -21.62 28.29
C GLY A 20 51.18 -23.09 28.03
N GLN A 21 50.45 -23.96 28.71
CA GLN A 21 50.62 -25.42 28.58
C GLN A 21 50.20 -25.91 27.19
N LEU A 22 50.92 -26.93 26.67
CA LEU A 22 50.65 -27.50 25.34
C LEU A 22 49.20 -27.98 25.17
N GLY A 23 48.60 -28.57 26.21
CA GLY A 23 47.19 -29.03 26.17
C GLY A 23 46.17 -27.90 26.00
N LYS A 24 46.54 -26.64 26.27
CA LYS A 24 45.67 -25.46 26.09
C LYS A 24 45.96 -24.71 24.78
N LEU A 25 46.99 -25.10 24.03
CA LEU A 25 47.37 -24.44 22.78
C LEU A 25 46.30 -24.64 21.70
N GLU A 26 45.73 -25.83 21.59
CA GLU A 26 44.69 -26.11 20.59
C GLU A 26 43.42 -25.29 20.85
N GLU A 27 42.98 -25.21 22.10
CA GLU A 27 41.84 -24.39 22.52
C GLU A 27 42.10 -22.90 22.22
N HIS A 28 43.30 -22.41 22.53
CA HIS A 28 43.69 -21.05 22.19
C HIS A 28 43.62 -20.81 20.67
N LEU A 29 44.19 -21.69 19.84
CA LEU A 29 44.21 -21.51 18.39
C LEU A 29 42.81 -21.52 17.77
N LEU A 30 41.90 -22.35 18.28
CA LEU A 30 40.54 -22.47 17.76
C LEU A 30 39.65 -21.30 18.22
N ASN A 31 39.69 -20.97 19.52
CA ASN A 31 38.68 -20.13 20.15
C ASN A 31 39.17 -18.73 20.51
N GLU A 32 40.44 -18.56 20.85
CA GLU A 32 40.92 -17.30 21.47
C GLU A 32 41.88 -16.51 20.59
N CYS A 33 42.65 -17.16 19.72
CA CYS A 33 43.75 -16.53 19.00
C CYS A 33 43.23 -15.55 17.95
N PRO A 34 43.42 -14.22 18.13
CA PRO A 34 42.88 -13.24 17.20
C PRO A 34 43.65 -13.20 15.88
N PHE A 35 44.86 -13.77 15.86
CA PHE A 35 45.80 -13.68 14.73
C PHE A 35 45.72 -14.85 13.76
N VAL A 36 44.99 -15.91 14.12
CA VAL A 36 44.77 -17.07 13.24
C VAL A 36 43.97 -16.64 12.02
N ASP A 37 44.41 -17.10 10.85
CA ASP A 37 43.67 -16.91 9.61
C ASP A 37 42.52 -17.92 9.54
N ILE A 38 41.34 -17.41 9.24
CA ILE A 38 40.12 -18.18 9.07
C ILE A 38 39.50 -17.85 7.71
N ASN A 39 38.72 -18.78 7.18
CA ASN A 39 37.94 -18.53 5.97
C ASN A 39 36.66 -17.79 6.35
N CYS A 40 36.18 -16.91 5.48
CA CYS A 40 34.92 -16.23 5.69
C CYS A 40 33.74 -17.23 5.79
N PRO A 41 32.86 -17.13 6.81
CA PRO A 41 31.66 -17.96 6.95
C PRO A 41 30.71 -17.86 5.76
N ASN A 42 30.66 -16.70 5.11
CA ASN A 42 29.87 -16.48 3.89
C ASN A 42 30.51 -17.12 2.65
N LYS A 43 31.64 -17.84 2.82
CA LYS A 43 32.42 -18.49 1.75
C LYS A 43 32.78 -17.52 0.63
N CYS A 44 33.13 -16.28 0.99
CA CYS A 44 33.87 -15.45 0.04
C CYS A 44 35.29 -16.00 -0.07
N ASP A 45 35.95 -15.80 -1.20
CA ASP A 45 37.29 -16.35 -1.48
C ASP A 45 38.43 -15.72 -0.64
N ASN A 46 38.09 -14.97 0.41
CA ASN A 46 39.05 -14.29 1.28
C ASN A 46 39.37 -15.10 2.55
N GLN A 47 40.65 -15.17 2.86
CA GLN A 47 41.17 -15.58 4.18
C GLN A 47 41.59 -14.34 4.97
N LEU A 48 41.19 -14.27 6.23
CA LEU A 48 41.36 -13.09 7.08
C LEU A 48 41.62 -13.48 8.52
N GLN A 49 42.19 -12.56 9.30
CA GLN A 49 42.44 -12.81 10.72
C GLN A 49 41.12 -12.85 11.50
N LYS A 50 41.05 -13.70 12.51
CA LYS A 50 39.86 -13.79 13.39
C LYS A 50 39.45 -12.44 13.98
N LYS A 51 40.41 -11.57 14.32
CA LYS A 51 40.13 -10.20 14.80
C LYS A 51 39.41 -9.30 13.78
N ASP A 52 39.66 -9.51 12.49
CA ASP A 52 39.13 -8.67 11.40
C ASP A 52 37.83 -9.25 10.81
N LEU A 53 37.44 -10.46 11.26
CA LEU A 53 36.25 -11.16 10.76
C LEU A 53 34.98 -10.33 10.88
N GLN A 54 34.75 -9.71 12.03
CA GLN A 54 33.53 -8.95 12.27
C GLN A 54 33.46 -7.74 11.33
N GLN A 55 34.54 -6.96 11.23
CA GLN A 55 34.63 -5.84 10.32
C GLN A 55 34.40 -6.28 8.87
N HIS A 56 34.99 -7.40 8.46
CA HIS A 56 34.80 -7.95 7.14
C HIS A 56 33.34 -8.31 6.87
N LEU A 57 32.67 -9.02 7.78
CA LEU A 57 31.27 -9.41 7.61
C LEU A 57 30.34 -8.19 7.52
N GLU A 58 30.64 -7.12 8.26
CA GLU A 58 29.85 -5.90 8.27
C GLU A 58 30.10 -4.99 7.06
N LYS A 59 31.35 -4.86 6.59
CA LYS A 59 31.74 -3.80 5.64
C LYS A 59 32.41 -4.28 4.36
N ASP A 60 33.22 -5.34 4.42
CA ASP A 60 34.12 -5.69 3.31
C ASP A 60 33.67 -6.93 2.52
N CYS A 61 32.89 -7.81 3.13
CA CYS A 61 32.49 -9.06 2.53
C CYS A 61 31.52 -8.80 1.35
N PRO A 62 31.85 -9.22 0.12
CA PRO A 62 30.96 -9.00 -1.04
C PRO A 62 29.69 -9.86 -0.97
N LEU A 63 29.76 -10.96 -0.22
CA LEU A 63 28.64 -11.88 0.02
C LEU A 63 27.90 -11.57 1.32
N ARG A 64 28.20 -10.44 1.99
CA ARG A 64 27.42 -10.01 3.16
C ARG A 64 25.98 -9.72 2.76
N THR A 65 25.08 -9.92 3.69
CA THR A 65 23.67 -9.62 3.52
C THR A 65 23.39 -8.26 4.13
N VAL A 66 22.74 -7.38 3.38
CA VAL A 66 22.30 -6.06 3.83
C VAL A 66 20.80 -5.92 3.60
N PRO A 67 20.07 -5.24 4.49
CA PRO A 67 18.66 -4.94 4.27
C PRO A 67 18.53 -3.90 3.15
N CYS A 68 17.65 -4.17 2.19
CA CYS A 68 17.30 -3.20 1.17
C CYS A 68 16.66 -1.95 1.81
N LYS A 69 17.14 -0.75 1.48
CA LYS A 69 16.58 0.52 1.97
C LYS A 69 15.12 0.77 1.60
N TYR A 70 14.60 0.09 0.58
CA TYR A 70 13.24 0.31 0.07
C TYR A 70 12.26 -0.77 0.50
N CYS A 71 12.64 -2.05 0.40
CA CYS A 71 11.76 -3.17 0.73
C CYS A 71 12.07 -3.85 2.07
N SER A 72 13.16 -3.45 2.73
CA SER A 72 13.66 -4.02 4.00
C SER A 72 13.94 -5.52 3.95
N LYS A 73 13.97 -6.13 2.77
CA LYS A 73 14.38 -7.53 2.59
C LYS A 73 15.90 -7.63 2.63
N ASP A 74 16.38 -8.70 3.24
CA ASP A 74 17.78 -9.06 3.28
C ASP A 74 18.26 -9.54 1.92
N VAL A 75 19.26 -8.84 1.35
CA VAL A 75 19.81 -9.11 0.03
C VAL A 75 21.33 -9.15 0.12
N ARG A 76 21.98 -10.04 -0.64
CA ARG A 76 23.45 -10.04 -0.73
C ARG A 76 23.93 -8.75 -1.37
N TRP A 77 25.00 -8.18 -0.83
CA TRP A 77 25.58 -6.92 -1.29
C TRP A 77 25.91 -6.95 -2.79
N ASN A 78 26.50 -8.03 -3.30
CA ASN A 78 26.81 -8.20 -4.72
C ASN A 78 25.58 -8.28 -5.64
N ALA A 79 24.41 -8.66 -5.12
CA ALA A 79 23.15 -8.75 -5.86
C ALA A 79 22.21 -7.56 -5.57
N LEU A 80 22.67 -6.56 -4.80
CA LEU A 80 21.85 -5.43 -4.39
C LEU A 80 21.46 -4.54 -5.58
N GLU A 81 22.36 -4.37 -6.54
CA GLU A 81 22.09 -3.58 -7.75
C GLU A 81 21.02 -4.25 -8.63
N ASP A 82 21.17 -5.55 -8.88
CA ASP A 82 20.16 -6.35 -9.58
C ASP A 82 18.82 -6.35 -8.83
N HIS A 83 18.87 -6.40 -7.51
CA HIS A 83 17.67 -6.29 -6.69
C HIS A 83 16.98 -4.94 -6.88
N TYR A 84 17.69 -3.81 -6.97
CA TYR A 84 17.05 -2.53 -7.26
C TYR A 84 16.31 -2.53 -8.60
N GLN A 85 16.87 -3.22 -9.61
CA GLN A 85 16.21 -3.42 -10.90
C GLN A 85 14.95 -4.30 -10.83
N ALA A 86 14.71 -5.03 -9.74
CA ALA A 86 13.53 -5.88 -9.52
C ALA A 86 12.67 -5.45 -8.31
N CYS A 87 13.11 -4.47 -7.52
CA CYS A 87 12.55 -4.20 -6.20
C CYS A 87 11.16 -3.53 -6.31
N PRO A 88 10.12 -4.10 -5.66
CA PRO A 88 8.75 -3.60 -5.79
C PRO A 88 8.56 -2.20 -5.18
N LYS A 89 9.31 -1.90 -4.13
CA LYS A 89 9.27 -0.59 -3.44
C LYS A 89 10.30 0.40 -3.97
N TYR A 90 11.01 0.06 -5.04
CA TYR A 90 11.99 0.97 -5.61
C TYR A 90 11.26 2.19 -6.20
N PRO A 91 11.66 3.43 -5.84
CA PRO A 91 11.03 4.63 -6.36
C PRO A 91 11.45 4.85 -7.82
N LEU A 92 10.46 5.06 -8.68
CA LEU A 92 10.61 5.32 -10.09
C LEU A 92 9.93 6.64 -10.45
N GLN A 93 10.33 7.18 -11.61
CA GLN A 93 9.67 8.32 -12.24
C GLN A 93 8.69 7.80 -13.29
N CYS A 94 7.48 8.35 -13.32
CA CYS A 94 6.53 8.07 -14.38
C CYS A 94 7.01 8.68 -15.71
N GLU A 95 7.13 7.87 -16.76
CA GLU A 95 7.64 8.31 -18.07
C GLU A 95 6.71 9.33 -18.74
N LYS A 96 5.39 9.22 -18.51
CA LYS A 96 4.40 10.11 -19.11
C LYS A 96 4.33 11.45 -18.40
N CYS A 97 4.02 11.44 -17.09
CA CYS A 97 3.77 12.67 -16.33
C CYS A 97 4.97 13.20 -15.54
N LYS A 98 6.13 12.54 -15.63
CA LYS A 98 7.38 12.92 -14.95
C LYS A 98 7.29 13.02 -13.42
N LYS A 99 6.21 12.50 -12.82
CA LYS A 99 6.03 12.46 -11.36
C LYS A 99 7.05 11.47 -10.79
N GLU A 100 7.83 11.93 -9.82
CA GLU A 100 8.88 11.16 -9.17
C GLU A 100 8.36 10.43 -7.93
N ASN A 101 9.21 9.57 -7.35
CA ASN A 101 8.94 8.85 -6.10
C ASN A 101 7.71 7.94 -6.11
N ILE A 102 7.36 7.38 -7.28
CA ILE A 102 6.31 6.37 -7.39
C ILE A 102 6.97 5.01 -7.22
N THR A 103 6.60 4.26 -6.17
CA THR A 103 7.09 2.89 -5.99
C THR A 103 6.65 2.03 -7.17
N ARG A 104 7.53 1.16 -7.66
CA ARG A 104 7.24 0.27 -8.80
C ARG A 104 5.90 -0.46 -8.67
N GLU A 105 5.59 -1.02 -7.51
CA GLU A 105 4.33 -1.74 -7.26
C GLU A 105 3.06 -0.85 -7.38
N LYS A 106 3.21 0.47 -7.27
CA LYS A 106 2.12 1.45 -7.39
C LYS A 106 2.11 2.17 -8.74
N MET A 107 3.01 1.83 -9.66
CA MET A 107 3.08 2.49 -10.96
C MET A 107 1.81 2.23 -11.78
N ASP A 108 1.29 1.00 -11.72
CA ASP A 108 0.04 0.64 -12.41
C ASP A 108 -1.15 1.40 -11.83
N GLU A 109 -1.28 1.44 -10.50
CA GLU A 109 -2.33 2.23 -9.84
C GLU A 109 -2.22 3.73 -10.17
N HIS A 110 -1.00 4.25 -10.25
CA HIS A 110 -0.76 5.62 -10.68
C HIS A 110 -1.24 5.85 -12.12
N HIS A 111 -0.92 4.98 -13.08
CA HIS A 111 -1.42 5.08 -14.45
C HIS A 111 -2.95 5.01 -14.49
N ASP A 112 -3.54 4.09 -13.74
CA ASP A 112 -4.97 3.82 -13.74
C ASP A 112 -5.83 4.88 -13.06
N LYS A 113 -5.30 5.65 -12.10
CA LYS A 113 -6.12 6.60 -11.32
C LYS A 113 -5.60 8.02 -11.26
N GLU A 114 -4.28 8.21 -11.28
CA GLU A 114 -3.67 9.50 -10.97
C GLU A 114 -3.01 10.19 -12.16
N CYS A 115 -2.45 9.44 -13.10
CA CYS A 115 -1.60 9.97 -14.16
C CYS A 115 -2.40 10.89 -15.09
N PRO A 116 -2.09 12.20 -15.17
CA PRO A 116 -2.88 13.17 -15.95
C PRO A 116 -2.67 13.04 -17.46
N LEU A 117 -1.51 12.53 -17.88
CA LEU A 117 -1.12 12.37 -19.29
C LEU A 117 -1.36 10.96 -19.82
N MET A 118 -2.05 10.11 -19.06
CA MET A 118 -2.44 8.79 -19.54
C MET A 118 -3.51 8.94 -20.61
N GLU A 119 -3.31 8.30 -21.76
CA GLU A 119 -4.31 8.24 -22.84
C GLU A 119 -5.37 7.21 -22.47
N LEU A 120 -6.63 7.65 -22.47
CA LEU A 120 -7.78 6.87 -22.04
C LEU A 120 -8.91 7.03 -23.05
N LYS A 121 -9.70 5.98 -23.18
CA LYS A 121 -10.99 6.04 -23.87
C LYS A 121 -12.04 6.65 -22.94
N CYS A 122 -13.02 7.33 -23.51
CA CYS A 122 -14.16 7.84 -22.76
C CYS A 122 -14.86 6.67 -22.02
N PRO A 123 -15.23 6.83 -20.73
CA PRO A 123 -15.97 5.80 -19.99
C PRO A 123 -17.28 5.38 -20.68
N PHE A 124 -17.88 6.28 -21.47
CA PHE A 124 -19.09 6.04 -22.26
C PHE A 124 -18.82 5.36 -23.61
N ASN A 125 -17.59 4.89 -23.87
CA ASN A 125 -17.30 4.06 -25.04
C ASN A 125 -18.18 2.80 -25.09
N MET A 126 -18.60 2.26 -23.94
CA MET A 126 -19.55 1.15 -23.86
C MET A 126 -20.93 1.45 -24.51
N VAL A 127 -21.32 2.72 -24.57
CA VAL A 127 -22.57 3.16 -25.21
C VAL A 127 -22.37 3.76 -26.60
N GLY A 128 -21.12 3.85 -27.08
CA GLY A 128 -20.79 4.24 -28.45
C GLY A 128 -19.93 5.50 -28.59
N CYS A 129 -19.49 6.12 -27.49
CA CYS A 129 -18.58 7.26 -27.57
C CYS A 129 -17.16 6.83 -27.96
N THR A 130 -16.67 7.26 -29.14
CA THR A 130 -15.34 6.88 -29.65
C THR A 130 -14.21 7.83 -29.22
N PHE A 131 -14.47 8.76 -28.31
CA PHE A 131 -13.48 9.76 -27.89
C PHE A 131 -12.35 9.11 -27.08
N GLU A 132 -11.11 9.36 -27.49
CA GLU A 132 -9.89 8.87 -26.85
C GLU A 132 -8.85 10.00 -26.82
N ALA A 133 -8.36 10.31 -25.63
CA ALA A 133 -7.49 11.47 -25.39
C ALA A 133 -6.77 11.32 -24.05
N LYS A 134 -5.97 12.31 -23.63
CA LYS A 134 -5.34 12.29 -22.29
C LYS A 134 -6.39 12.39 -21.18
N ARG A 135 -6.11 11.86 -19.98
CA ARG A 135 -7.04 11.91 -18.83
C ARG A 135 -7.62 13.30 -18.58
N THR A 136 -6.82 14.36 -18.68
CA THR A 136 -7.31 15.74 -18.53
C THR A 136 -8.36 16.12 -19.57
N GLU A 137 -8.13 15.76 -20.82
CA GLU A 137 -9.01 16.04 -21.97
C GLU A 137 -10.26 15.16 -21.92
N VAL A 138 -10.12 13.87 -21.57
CA VAL A 138 -11.25 12.96 -21.35
C VAL A 138 -12.14 13.46 -20.22
N ASN A 139 -11.56 13.89 -19.10
CA ASN A 139 -12.33 14.44 -17.98
C ASN A 139 -13.10 15.70 -18.39
N GLN A 140 -12.50 16.55 -19.23
CA GLN A 140 -13.18 17.73 -19.75
C GLN A 140 -14.32 17.35 -20.72
N HIS A 141 -14.04 16.46 -21.67
CA HIS A 141 -15.03 15.91 -22.60
C HIS A 141 -16.23 15.30 -21.86
N VAL A 142 -15.99 14.49 -20.82
CA VAL A 142 -17.07 13.85 -20.05
C VAL A 142 -17.94 14.89 -19.37
N LYS A 143 -17.35 15.96 -18.83
CA LYS A 143 -18.09 17.07 -18.21
C LYS A 143 -18.95 17.82 -19.22
N GLU A 144 -18.41 18.12 -20.40
CA GLU A 144 -19.10 18.90 -21.43
C GLU A 144 -20.20 18.08 -22.14
N GLN A 145 -19.96 16.80 -22.39
CA GLN A 145 -20.88 15.93 -23.14
C GLN A 145 -21.72 14.99 -22.26
N MET A 146 -21.77 15.23 -20.94
CA MET A 146 -22.48 14.36 -19.99
C MET A 146 -23.95 14.15 -20.36
N ALA A 147 -24.64 15.20 -20.83
CA ALA A 147 -26.04 15.09 -21.26
C ALA A 147 -26.22 14.18 -22.48
N SER A 148 -25.32 14.26 -23.46
CA SER A 148 -25.33 13.35 -24.63
C SER A 148 -25.11 11.92 -24.19
N HIS A 149 -24.10 11.70 -23.33
CA HIS A 149 -23.77 10.37 -22.79
C HIS A 149 -24.95 9.72 -22.07
N VAL A 150 -25.65 10.47 -21.22
CA VAL A 150 -26.83 9.98 -20.51
C VAL A 150 -27.98 9.68 -21.47
N MET A 151 -28.22 10.53 -22.47
CA MET A 151 -29.25 10.28 -23.49
C MET A 151 -28.95 9.02 -24.31
N ASP A 152 -27.70 8.81 -24.71
CA ASP A 152 -27.31 7.62 -25.49
C ASP A 152 -27.36 6.34 -24.64
N MET A 153 -27.03 6.43 -23.34
CA MET A 153 -27.31 5.37 -22.37
C MET A 153 -28.81 5.05 -22.30
N ALA A 154 -29.67 6.06 -22.14
CA ALA A 154 -31.11 5.87 -22.04
C ALA A 154 -31.71 5.25 -23.31
N LYS A 155 -31.27 5.67 -24.50
CA LYS A 155 -31.68 5.05 -25.78
C LYS A 155 -31.31 3.57 -25.81
N LYS A 156 -30.07 3.23 -25.44
CA LYS A 156 -29.57 1.85 -25.46
C LYS A 156 -30.33 0.96 -24.47
N VAL A 157 -30.64 1.48 -23.28
CA VAL A 157 -31.49 0.78 -22.28
C VAL A 157 -32.93 0.64 -22.78
N GLY A 158 -33.50 1.67 -23.38
CA GLY A 158 -34.86 1.62 -23.94
C GLY A 158 -35.04 0.55 -25.02
N VAL A 159 -34.03 0.35 -25.87
CA VAL A 159 -34.03 -0.74 -26.85
C VAL A 159 -34.04 -2.10 -26.16
N LEU A 160 -33.24 -2.31 -25.12
CA LEU A 160 -33.20 -3.58 -24.38
C LEU A 160 -34.55 -3.90 -23.71
N ILE A 161 -35.19 -2.91 -23.08
CA ILE A 161 -36.50 -3.07 -22.43
C ILE A 161 -37.60 -3.38 -23.48
N SER A 162 -37.52 -2.78 -24.67
CA SER A 162 -38.50 -2.99 -25.73
C SER A 162 -38.45 -4.41 -26.31
N VAL A 163 -37.29 -5.07 -26.29
CA VAL A 163 -37.11 -6.43 -26.82
C VAL A 163 -37.75 -7.49 -25.90
N GLU A 164 -37.79 -7.28 -24.58
CA GLU A 164 -38.37 -8.26 -23.64
C GLU A 164 -39.90 -8.31 -23.67
N THR A 165 -40.58 -7.26 -24.14
CA THR A 165 -42.05 -7.21 -24.21
C THR A 165 -42.65 -7.85 -25.47
N SER A 166 -41.82 -8.16 -26.47
CA SER A 166 -42.27 -8.71 -27.76
C SER A 166 -42.35 -10.26 -27.78
N GLY A 167 -41.95 -10.94 -26.70
CA GLY A 167 -41.90 -12.41 -26.62
C GLY A 167 -43.19 -13.11 -26.15
N ALA A 168 -44.28 -12.39 -25.86
CA ALA A 168 -45.44 -12.95 -25.13
C ALA A 168 -46.76 -13.03 -25.91
N GLN A 169 -46.78 -13.03 -27.25
CA GLN A 169 -48.04 -13.21 -27.99
C GLN A 169 -47.89 -14.07 -29.26
N ALA A 170 -48.28 -15.35 -29.17
CA ALA A 170 -48.84 -16.12 -30.30
C ALA A 170 -49.51 -17.43 -29.83
N ALA A 171 -50.85 -17.46 -29.78
CA ALA A 171 -51.70 -18.57 -30.26
C ALA A 171 -53.20 -18.27 -30.01
N THR A 172 -53.99 -18.23 -31.09
CA THR A 172 -55.46 -18.04 -31.11
C THR A 172 -56.19 -19.33 -31.50
N HIS A 173 -57.53 -19.34 -31.27
CA HIS A 173 -58.60 -20.30 -31.68
C HIS A 173 -58.82 -21.55 -30.79
N ARG A 174 -60.04 -21.96 -30.36
CA ARG A 174 -61.44 -21.77 -30.85
C ARG A 174 -62.50 -22.00 -29.73
N SER A 175 -63.64 -21.31 -29.89
CA SER A 175 -65.05 -21.65 -29.55
C SER A 175 -65.57 -21.68 -28.08
N ALA A 176 -66.57 -20.83 -27.79
CA ALA A 176 -67.49 -20.87 -26.63
C ALA A 176 -68.86 -21.50 -26.99
N PRO A 177 -69.66 -22.02 -26.01
CA PRO A 177 -70.93 -21.36 -25.59
C PRO A 177 -71.27 -21.55 -24.05
N PRO A 178 -72.37 -21.02 -23.45
CA PRO A 178 -72.31 -20.17 -22.24
C PRO A 178 -73.13 -20.72 -21.02
N PRO A 179 -73.69 -19.90 -20.10
CA PRO A 179 -73.10 -19.51 -18.82
C PRO A 179 -73.84 -20.08 -17.59
N ARG A 180 -73.17 -20.13 -16.43
CA ARG A 180 -73.88 -20.24 -15.13
C ARG A 180 -73.27 -19.29 -14.10
N ARG A 181 -74.09 -18.35 -13.65
CA ARG A 181 -73.81 -17.42 -12.55
C ARG A 181 -73.57 -18.20 -11.25
N THR A 182 -72.50 -17.85 -10.52
CA THR A 182 -72.55 -17.60 -9.07
C THR A 182 -71.35 -16.75 -8.63
N ARG A 183 -71.65 -15.49 -8.28
CA ARG A 183 -71.35 -14.85 -6.99
C ARG A 183 -69.96 -15.07 -6.34
N GLY A 184 -69.12 -14.04 -6.45
CA GLY A 184 -68.41 -13.45 -5.30
C GLY A 184 -66.94 -13.83 -5.11
N GLY A 185 -66.09 -12.80 -4.98
CA GLY A 185 -64.90 -12.85 -4.12
C GLY A 185 -63.56 -12.56 -4.78
N GLY A 186 -62.97 -11.42 -4.42
CA GLY A 186 -61.56 -11.34 -4.03
C GLY A 186 -60.51 -11.41 -5.12
N MET A 187 -60.06 -10.24 -5.55
CA MET A 187 -58.63 -10.01 -5.82
C MET A 187 -57.82 -10.43 -4.59
N GLU A 188 -56.73 -11.19 -4.76
CA GLU A 188 -55.55 -11.10 -3.88
C GLU A 188 -54.36 -11.96 -4.35
N SER A 189 -53.19 -11.33 -4.28
CA SER A 189 -51.85 -11.87 -3.99
C SER A 189 -50.92 -12.37 -5.11
N LEU A 190 -50.02 -11.46 -5.55
CA LEU A 190 -48.60 -11.71 -5.85
C LEU A 190 -47.76 -10.94 -4.79
N PRO A 191 -47.43 -11.51 -3.60
CA PRO A 191 -46.74 -10.75 -2.54
C PRO A 191 -45.27 -11.12 -2.29
N GLN A 192 -44.72 -12.15 -2.93
CA GLN A 192 -43.53 -12.81 -2.37
C GLN A 192 -42.17 -12.22 -2.84
N GLU A 193 -42.10 -11.56 -3.99
CA GLU A 193 -40.83 -10.95 -4.47
C GLU A 193 -40.65 -9.49 -4.01
N GLN A 194 -41.73 -8.72 -3.82
CA GLN A 194 -41.65 -7.31 -3.40
C GLN A 194 -41.21 -7.16 -1.92
N ALA A 195 -41.66 -8.07 -1.04
CA ALA A 195 -41.29 -8.04 0.38
C ALA A 195 -39.78 -8.25 0.63
N SER A 196 -39.11 -9.01 -0.24
CA SER A 196 -37.67 -9.28 -0.15
C SER A 196 -36.83 -8.06 -0.57
N GLN A 197 -37.32 -7.30 -1.55
CA GLN A 197 -36.64 -6.10 -2.06
C GLN A 197 -36.83 -4.88 -1.15
N GLU A 198 -38.01 -4.74 -0.54
CA GLU A 198 -38.30 -3.71 0.47
C GLU A 198 -37.49 -3.91 1.76
N GLY A 199 -37.32 -5.17 2.20
CA GLY A 199 -36.47 -5.51 3.34
C GLY A 199 -35.01 -5.12 3.13
N TYR A 200 -34.46 -5.41 1.95
CA TYR A 200 -33.09 -5.06 1.59
C TYR A 200 -32.88 -3.54 1.53
N PHE A 201 -33.82 -2.78 0.97
CA PHE A 201 -33.71 -1.32 0.90
C PHE A 201 -33.81 -0.66 2.28
N SER A 202 -34.66 -1.20 3.17
CA SER A 202 -34.76 -0.75 4.56
C SER A 202 -33.46 -0.99 5.35
N GLU A 203 -32.84 -2.16 5.17
CA GLU A 203 -31.55 -2.50 5.78
C GLU A 203 -30.41 -1.61 5.24
N LEU A 204 -30.39 -1.35 3.93
CA LEU A 204 -29.40 -0.44 3.32
C LEU A 204 -29.56 1.01 3.81
N SER A 205 -30.80 1.48 3.96
CA SER A 205 -31.13 2.83 4.44
C SER A 205 -30.73 3.02 5.89
N THR A 206 -31.04 2.05 6.76
CA THR A 206 -30.65 2.06 8.18
C THR A 206 -29.13 2.03 8.35
N ARG A 207 -28.43 1.19 7.58
CA ARG A 207 -26.96 1.14 7.58
C ARG A 207 -26.34 2.45 7.11
N THR A 208 -26.89 3.06 6.06
CA THR A 208 -26.44 4.36 5.55
C THR A 208 -26.66 5.47 6.57
N GLN A 209 -27.79 5.46 7.27
CA GLN A 209 -28.09 6.43 8.32
C GLN A 209 -27.18 6.25 9.53
N HIS A 210 -26.87 5.01 9.92
CA HIS A 210 -25.92 4.73 10.98
C HIS A 210 -24.52 5.28 10.66
N GLN A 211 -24.01 4.98 9.47
CA GLN A 211 -22.72 5.50 9.01
C GLN A 211 -22.70 7.04 8.97
N ARG A 212 -23.80 7.67 8.56
CA ARG A 212 -23.92 9.13 8.56
C ARG A 212 -23.83 9.70 9.99
N ASN A 213 -24.51 9.07 10.95
CA ASN A 213 -24.44 9.48 12.36
C ASN A 213 -23.02 9.30 12.95
N GLU A 214 -22.32 8.21 12.62
CA GLU A 214 -20.94 7.99 13.04
C GLU A 214 -19.98 9.06 12.48
N ILE A 215 -20.14 9.41 11.19
CA ILE A 215 -19.36 10.47 10.55
C ILE A 215 -19.62 11.82 11.24
N ASP A 216 -20.86 12.13 11.56
CA ASP A 216 -21.21 13.37 12.24
C ASP A 216 -20.64 13.42 13.66
N GLU A 217 -20.62 12.29 14.37
CA GLU A 217 -20.00 12.20 15.68
C GLU A 217 -18.47 12.36 15.62
N MET A 218 -17.81 11.69 14.66
CA MET A 218 -16.38 11.88 14.42
C MET A 218 -16.05 13.33 14.09
N ARG A 219 -16.88 14.03 13.31
CA ARG A 219 -16.70 15.45 13.00
C ARG A 219 -16.85 16.33 14.24
N ARG A 220 -17.78 16.04 15.14
CA ARG A 220 -17.92 16.76 16.43
C ARG A 220 -16.67 16.57 17.29
N ILE A 221 -16.20 15.33 17.43
CA ILE A 221 -14.99 15.01 18.21
C ILE A 221 -13.78 15.74 17.62
N MET A 222 -13.59 15.67 16.30
CA MET A 222 -12.50 16.36 15.61
C MET A 222 -12.55 17.87 15.83
N THR A 223 -13.74 18.48 15.75
CA THR A 223 -13.92 19.91 16.03
C THR A 223 -13.58 20.24 17.48
N GLY A 224 -13.99 19.40 18.43
CA GLY A 224 -13.61 19.53 19.84
C GLY A 224 -12.11 19.47 20.05
N LEU A 225 -11.43 18.48 19.45
CA LEU A 225 -9.98 18.34 19.50
C LEU A 225 -9.27 19.56 18.91
N THR A 226 -9.69 20.04 17.74
CA THR A 226 -9.14 21.25 17.12
C THR A 226 -9.24 22.45 18.05
N ASN A 227 -10.38 22.65 18.70
CA ASN A 227 -10.55 23.73 19.67
C ASN A 227 -9.62 23.57 20.89
N THR A 228 -9.43 22.35 21.39
CA THR A 228 -8.50 22.11 22.51
C THR A 228 -7.05 22.36 22.10
N VAL A 229 -6.65 21.97 20.89
CA VAL A 229 -5.30 22.24 20.36
C VAL A 229 -5.08 23.75 20.28
N HIS A 230 -6.00 24.49 19.67
CA HIS A 230 -5.89 25.95 19.62
C HIS A 230 -5.83 26.61 20.99
N HIS A 231 -6.57 26.08 21.97
CA HIS A 231 -6.49 26.58 23.34
C HIS A 231 -5.10 26.34 23.95
N LEU A 232 -4.54 25.15 23.78
CA LEU A 232 -3.20 24.80 24.28
C LEU A 232 -2.11 25.60 23.57
N GLU A 233 -2.19 25.77 22.24
CA GLU A 233 -1.28 26.63 21.47
C GLU A 233 -1.26 28.04 22.04
N ARG A 234 -2.43 28.61 22.36
CA ARG A 234 -2.53 29.94 22.98
C ARG A 234 -1.88 29.98 24.36
N GLN A 235 -2.07 28.95 25.19
CA GLN A 235 -1.42 28.87 26.51
C GLN A 235 0.11 28.76 26.40
N VAL A 236 0.61 27.97 25.44
CA VAL A 236 2.04 27.82 25.18
C VAL A 236 2.63 29.15 24.73
N GLU A 237 1.96 29.87 23.82
CA GLU A 237 2.42 31.18 23.35
C GLU A 237 2.41 32.23 24.48
N GLU A 238 1.37 32.26 25.31
CA GLU A 238 1.32 33.12 26.50
C GLU A 238 2.44 32.79 27.50
N ALA A 239 2.74 31.51 27.73
CA ALA A 239 3.83 31.07 28.60
C ALA A 239 5.20 31.44 28.03
N ARG A 240 5.37 31.30 26.71
CA ARG A 240 6.59 31.70 25.99
C ARG A 240 6.84 33.21 26.12
N ILE A 241 5.83 34.04 25.86
CA ILE A 241 5.93 35.50 26.00
C ILE A 241 6.31 35.88 27.45
N ARG A 242 5.76 35.19 28.47
CA ARG A 242 6.14 35.44 29.88
C ARG A 242 7.60 35.09 30.18
N GLN A 243 8.17 34.06 29.55
CA GLN A 243 9.58 33.70 29.71
C GLN A 243 10.53 34.63 28.92
N GLU A 244 10.10 35.15 27.77
CA GLU A 244 10.95 36.03 26.93
C GLU A 244 11.06 37.47 27.48
N ARG A 245 10.04 37.98 28.19
CA ARG A 245 10.04 39.32 28.81
C ARG A 245 11.24 39.61 29.75
N PRO A 246 11.59 38.74 30.73
CA PRO A 246 12.75 38.98 31.59
C PRO A 246 14.10 38.87 30.86
N VAL A 247 14.17 38.19 29.72
CA VAL A 247 15.42 38.09 28.93
C VAL A 247 15.70 39.39 28.18
N GLN A 248 14.67 40.06 27.66
CA GLN A 248 14.81 41.34 26.94
C GLN A 248 15.20 42.51 27.86
N GLU A 249 14.70 42.53 29.11
CA GLU A 249 15.06 43.55 30.11
C GLU A 249 16.52 43.43 30.60
N LEU A 250 17.10 42.23 30.56
CA LEU A 250 18.51 41.99 30.90
C LEU A 250 19.48 42.36 29.77
N THR A 251 19.04 42.33 28.51
CA THR A 251 19.86 42.75 27.35
C THR A 251 19.90 44.26 27.10
N LEU A 252 19.11 45.05 27.84
CA LEU A 252 19.03 46.52 27.73
C LEU A 252 19.72 47.27 28.90
N ARG A 253 20.48 46.56 29.75
CA ARG A 253 21.41 47.12 30.74
C ARG A 253 22.84 46.80 30.35
#